data_AF-A0A7R9L3C6-F1
#
_entry.id   AF-A0A7R9L3C6-F1
#
_cell.length_a   1.000
_cell.length_b   1.000
_cell.length_c   1.000
_cell.angle_alpha   90.00
_cell.angle_beta   90.00
_cell.angle_gamma   90.00
#
_symmetry.space_group_name_H-M   'P 1'
#
loop_
_entity.id
_entity.type
_entity.pdbx_description
1 polymer ?
#
loop_
_entity_poly.entity_id
_entity_poly.type
_entity_poly.pdbx_seq_one_letter_code
_entity_poly.pdbx_strand_id
1 'polypeptide(L)'
;MSGRRRPPAPSAAAIDGFRKKIRDLEEDKRRNEELMERADQELTASRQRVAQLEDTVAAQDMELAALKQKCKRWRESANLSNRELVSNKFVLQRVEAMYESSAAVVADIVEDIARRAINGVNRELQDMTEAQTAAAADRVRHMWAQRVVIDRMANDMTRDPNKFQCPECRKEYKGHICLVKHIARTHPRVTPMDTTGAATASAPVAAVSAPVAANDIVIEEISLSDDE
;
A
#
# COMPACT_ATOMS: atom_id res chain seq x y z
N MET A 1 -7.98 130.76 48.29
CA MET A 1 -7.03 130.01 49.15
C MET A 1 -7.84 129.07 50.03
N SER A 2 -8.02 127.81 49.63
CA SER A 2 -8.77 126.82 50.44
C SER A 2 -7.84 126.18 51.46
N GLY A 3 -8.03 126.53 52.73
CA GLY A 3 -7.30 125.95 53.85
C GLY A 3 -7.70 124.48 54.06
N ARG A 4 -6.76 123.56 53.80
CA ARG A 4 -6.93 122.15 54.17
C ARG A 4 -6.91 122.04 55.69
N ARG A 5 -8.05 121.72 56.31
CA ARG A 5 -8.10 121.34 57.73
C ARG A 5 -7.33 120.04 57.90
N ARG A 6 -6.36 120.03 58.82
CA ARG A 6 -5.62 118.82 59.20
C ARG A 6 -6.57 117.86 59.93
N PRO A 7 -6.59 116.56 59.57
CA PRO A 7 -7.39 115.58 60.30
C PRO A 7 -6.90 115.44 61.75
N PRO A 8 -7.79 115.11 62.71
CA PRO A 8 -7.42 114.89 64.11
C PRO A 8 -6.47 113.70 64.24
N ALA A 9 -5.50 113.81 65.17
CA ALA A 9 -4.57 112.73 65.44
C ALA A 9 -5.32 111.49 65.95
N PRO A 10 -4.97 110.28 65.47
CA PRO A 10 -5.61 109.05 65.92
C PRO A 10 -5.38 108.85 67.43
N SER A 11 -6.40 108.34 68.13
CA SER A 11 -6.29 108.03 69.56
C SER A 11 -5.28 106.90 69.80
N ALA A 12 -4.65 106.89 70.98
CA ALA A 12 -3.66 105.87 71.34
C ALA A 12 -4.21 104.43 71.22
N ALA A 13 -5.50 104.23 71.53
CA ALA A 13 -6.19 102.94 71.39
C ALA A 13 -6.33 102.49 69.92
N ALA A 14 -6.58 103.42 68.99
CA ALA A 14 -6.64 103.09 67.56
C ALA A 14 -5.26 102.69 67.03
N ILE A 15 -4.20 103.41 67.44
CA ILE A 15 -2.81 103.09 67.09
C ILE A 15 -2.43 101.69 67.61
N ASP A 16 -2.81 101.34 68.84
CA ASP A 16 -2.52 100.03 69.40
C ASP A 16 -3.30 98.89 68.71
N GLY A 17 -4.56 99.15 68.33
CA GLY A 17 -5.36 98.23 67.51
C GLY A 17 -4.73 97.97 66.12
N PHE A 18 -4.22 99.02 65.47
CA PHE A 18 -3.49 98.86 64.20
C PHE A 18 -2.19 98.07 64.38
N ARG A 19 -1.42 98.34 65.46
CA ARG A 19 -0.21 97.58 65.76
C ARG A 19 -0.48 96.10 66.02
N LYS A 20 -1.57 95.78 66.73
CA LYS A 20 -1.99 94.38 66.92
C LYS A 20 -2.33 93.70 65.59
N LYS A 21 -3.12 94.36 64.75
CA LYS A 21 -3.49 93.84 63.42
C LYS A 21 -2.27 93.62 62.52
N ILE A 22 -1.27 94.50 62.58
CA ILE A 22 0.00 94.33 61.86
C ILE A 22 0.70 93.06 62.33
N ARG A 23 0.84 92.84 63.64
CA ARG A 23 1.47 91.61 64.18
C ARG A 23 0.71 90.34 63.77
N ASP A 24 -0.62 90.36 63.85
CA ASP A 24 -1.45 89.21 63.46
C ASP A 24 -1.28 88.89 61.96
N LEU A 25 -1.25 89.92 61.10
CA LEU A 25 -1.00 89.75 59.66
C LEU A 25 0.42 89.27 59.33
N GLU A 26 1.43 89.71 60.08
CA GLU A 26 2.81 89.22 59.94
C GLU A 26 2.92 87.73 60.31
N GLU A 27 2.22 87.31 61.37
CA GLU A 27 2.16 85.91 61.79
C GLU A 27 1.40 85.04 60.77
N ASP A 28 0.27 85.52 60.24
CA ASP A 28 -0.47 84.81 59.19
C ASP A 28 0.33 84.73 57.89
N LYS A 29 1.07 85.79 57.53
CA LYS A 29 1.99 85.76 56.39
C LYS A 29 3.06 84.67 56.57
N ARG A 30 3.68 84.60 57.75
CA ARG A 30 4.68 83.57 58.08
C ARG A 30 4.08 82.17 57.96
N ARG A 31 2.88 81.93 58.50
CA ARG A 31 2.19 80.64 58.36
C ARG A 31 1.88 80.30 56.91
N ASN A 32 1.46 81.28 56.12
CA ASN A 32 1.21 81.08 54.70
C ASN A 32 2.50 80.75 53.94
N GLU A 33 3.62 81.39 54.25
CA GLU A 33 4.93 81.06 53.68
C GLU A 33 5.35 79.62 54.03
N GLU A 34 5.19 79.21 55.30
CA GLU A 34 5.46 77.82 55.73
C GLU A 34 4.54 76.80 55.03
N LEU A 35 3.26 77.12 54.83
CA LEU A 35 2.32 76.25 54.12
C LEU A 35 2.66 76.14 52.62
N MET A 36 3.04 77.26 51.99
CA MET A 36 3.48 77.27 50.59
C MET A 36 4.75 76.44 50.42
N GLU A 37 5.72 76.56 51.32
CA GLU A 37 6.95 75.76 51.27
C GLU A 37 6.66 74.26 51.42
N ARG A 38 5.77 73.87 52.34
CA ARG A 38 5.32 72.46 52.46
C ARG A 38 4.64 71.97 51.18
N ALA A 39 3.75 72.77 50.60
CA ALA A 39 3.09 72.42 49.35
C ALA A 39 4.09 72.26 48.19
N ASP A 40 5.10 73.12 48.10
CA ASP A 40 6.16 73.02 47.08
C ASP A 40 7.03 71.76 47.27
N GLN A 41 7.34 71.41 48.52
CA GLN A 41 8.05 70.17 48.85
C GLN A 41 7.22 68.94 48.45
N GLU A 42 5.92 68.91 48.79
CA GLU A 42 5.01 67.83 48.43
C GLU A 42 4.81 67.72 46.91
N LEU A 43 4.72 68.84 46.21
CA LEU A 43 4.62 68.90 44.76
C LEU A 43 5.89 68.34 44.10
N THR A 44 7.06 68.70 44.63
CA THR A 44 8.36 68.20 44.14
C THR A 44 8.49 66.69 44.36
N ALA A 45 8.14 66.20 45.55
CA ALA A 45 8.12 64.76 45.84
C ALA A 45 7.13 64.00 44.95
N SER A 46 5.96 64.59 44.66
CA SER A 46 4.98 63.99 43.77
C SER A 46 5.44 63.96 42.32
N ARG A 47 6.10 65.02 41.83
CA ARG A 47 6.72 65.05 40.50
C ARG A 47 7.80 63.98 40.35
N GLN A 48 8.64 63.80 41.37
CA GLN A 48 9.65 62.73 41.37
C GLN A 48 9.03 61.34 41.31
N ARG A 49 7.95 61.09 42.05
CA ARG A 49 7.19 59.83 41.97
C ARG A 49 6.59 59.60 40.59
N VAL A 50 6.03 60.64 39.97
CA VAL A 50 5.51 60.56 38.60
C VAL A 50 6.62 60.18 37.62
N ALA A 51 7.78 60.84 37.68
CA ALA A 51 8.91 60.52 36.80
C ALA A 51 9.38 59.06 36.97
N GLN A 52 9.47 58.55 38.20
CA GLN A 52 9.83 57.14 38.45
C GLN A 52 8.81 56.16 37.88
N LEU A 53 7.52 56.50 37.96
CA LEU A 53 6.45 55.68 37.38
C LEU A 53 6.50 55.71 35.85
N GLU A 54 6.77 56.87 35.25
CA GLU A 54 6.95 57.00 33.80
C GLU A 54 8.11 56.13 33.29
N ASP A 55 9.26 56.15 33.98
CA ASP A 55 10.39 55.27 33.63
C ASP A 55 10.03 53.79 33.75
N THR A 56 9.27 53.41 34.78
CA THR A 56 8.82 52.03 34.99
C THR A 56 7.84 51.59 33.89
N VAL A 57 6.89 52.45 33.52
CA VAL A 57 5.94 52.18 32.43
C VAL A 57 6.69 52.02 31.10
N ALA A 58 7.66 52.88 30.82
CA ALA A 58 8.49 52.78 29.62
C ALA A 58 9.26 51.45 29.58
N ALA A 59 9.85 51.01 30.70
CA ALA A 59 10.52 49.72 30.79
C ALA A 59 9.56 48.55 30.53
N GLN A 60 8.36 48.58 31.13
CA GLN A 60 7.33 47.56 30.92
C GLN A 60 6.82 47.51 29.47
N ASP A 61 6.67 48.65 28.81
CA ASP A 61 6.28 48.72 27.40
C ASP A 61 7.32 48.06 26.48
N MET A 62 8.61 48.25 26.79
CA MET A 62 9.70 47.56 26.07
C MET A 62 9.65 46.05 26.28
N GLU A 63 9.41 45.58 27.51
CA GLU A 63 9.26 44.15 27.80
C GLU A 63 8.04 43.55 27.09
N LEU A 64 6.90 44.24 27.10
CA LEU A 64 5.70 43.84 26.38
C LEU A 64 5.93 43.77 24.88
N ALA A 65 6.66 44.73 24.30
CA ALA A 65 7.05 44.70 22.89
C ALA A 65 7.92 43.48 22.56
N ALA A 66 8.92 43.19 23.39
CA ALA A 66 9.79 42.02 23.23
C ALA A 66 9.02 40.70 23.33
N LEU A 67 8.10 40.57 24.29
CA LEU A 67 7.23 39.40 24.44
C LEU A 67 6.29 39.23 23.24
N LYS A 68 5.67 40.32 22.74
CA LYS A 68 4.86 40.29 21.52
C LYS A 68 5.65 39.78 20.32
N GLN A 69 6.91 40.21 20.16
CA GLN A 69 7.79 39.73 19.11
C GLN A 69 8.13 38.23 19.27
N LYS A 70 8.39 37.76 20.50
CA LYS A 70 8.58 36.33 20.78
C LYS A 70 7.34 35.51 20.41
N CYS A 71 6.15 35.94 20.82
CA CYS A 71 4.88 35.28 20.46
C CYS A 71 4.67 35.22 18.94
N LYS A 72 5.02 36.28 18.20
CA LYS A 72 4.95 36.29 16.73
C LYS A 72 5.86 35.22 16.13
N ARG A 73 7.13 35.16 16.57
CA ARG A 73 8.09 34.14 16.08
C ARG A 73 7.64 32.72 16.36
N TRP A 74 7.13 32.44 17.57
CA TRP A 74 6.61 31.11 17.90
C TRP A 74 5.39 30.74 17.06
N ARG A 75 4.49 31.69 16.79
CA ARG A 75 3.36 31.45 15.89
C ARG A 75 3.82 31.13 14.47
N GLU A 76 4.79 31.87 13.94
CA GLU A 76 5.35 31.62 12.61
C GLU A 76 6.04 30.25 12.54
N SER A 77 6.83 29.89 13.56
CA SER A 77 7.47 28.58 13.67
C SER A 77 6.43 27.44 13.75
N ALA A 78 5.37 27.61 14.55
CA ALA A 78 4.30 26.62 14.66
C ALA A 78 3.53 26.47 13.34
N ASN A 79 3.31 27.57 12.61
CA ASN A 79 2.68 27.52 11.29
C ASN A 79 3.56 26.80 10.26
N LEU A 80 4.89 27.00 10.30
CA LEU A 80 5.83 26.28 9.43
C LEU A 80 5.79 24.78 9.72
N SER A 81 5.91 24.39 10.99
CA SER A 81 5.84 22.99 11.41
C SER A 81 4.51 22.35 11.04
N ASN A 82 3.38 23.06 11.20
CA ASN A 82 2.07 22.57 10.77
C ASN A 82 2.00 22.34 9.25
N ARG A 83 2.62 23.21 8.43
CA ARG A 83 2.68 23.01 6.98
C ARG A 83 3.49 21.76 6.63
N GLU A 84 4.62 21.55 7.30
CA GLU A 84 5.44 20.35 7.12
C GLU A 84 4.67 19.09 7.51
N LEU A 85 3.95 19.09 8.64
CA LEU A 85 3.12 17.97 9.06
C LEU A 85 2.01 17.65 8.06
N VAL A 86 1.35 18.67 7.50
CA VAL A 86 0.33 18.48 6.46
C VAL A 86 0.96 17.90 5.20
N SER A 87 2.12 18.40 4.77
CA SER A 87 2.86 17.85 3.63
C SER A 87 3.24 16.38 3.84
N ASN A 88 3.80 16.05 5.01
CA ASN A 88 4.18 14.70 5.37
C ASN A 88 2.97 13.76 5.41
N LYS A 89 1.81 14.24 5.89
CA LYS A 89 0.56 13.48 5.85
C LYS A 89 0.18 13.08 4.42
N PHE A 90 0.31 13.99 3.44
CA PHE A 90 0.03 13.66 2.03
C PHE A 90 1.02 12.63 1.47
N VAL A 91 2.30 12.73 1.83
CA VAL A 91 3.31 11.75 1.43
C VAL A 91 2.97 10.37 2.00
N LEU A 92 2.62 10.29 3.28
CA LEU A 92 2.20 9.04 3.92
C LEU A 92 0.97 8.43 3.27
N GLN A 93 -0.07 9.23 2.97
CA GLN A 93 -1.26 8.75 2.27
C GLN A 93 -0.93 8.17 0.89
N ARG A 94 0.01 8.80 0.16
CA ARG A 94 0.45 8.29 -1.15
C ARG A 94 1.23 6.99 -1.01
N VAL A 95 2.08 6.87 0.01
CA VAL A 95 2.83 5.65 0.29
C VAL A 95 1.88 4.51 0.68
N GLU A 96 0.88 4.78 1.52
CA GLU A 96 -0.16 3.82 1.90
C GLU A 96 -0.92 3.31 0.68
N ALA A 97 -1.37 4.19 -0.21
CA ALA A 97 -2.02 3.81 -1.46
C ALA A 97 -1.10 2.98 -2.39
N MET A 98 0.19 3.28 -2.44
CA MET A 98 1.16 2.48 -3.19
C MET A 98 1.31 1.07 -2.58
N TYR A 99 1.37 0.96 -1.25
CA TYR A 99 1.43 -0.33 -0.57
C TYR A 99 0.18 -1.16 -0.83
N GLU A 100 -1.01 -0.58 -0.70
CA GLU A 100 -2.28 -1.27 -1.00
C GLU A 100 -2.34 -1.76 -2.44
N SER A 101 -1.94 -0.92 -3.40
CA SER A 101 -1.86 -1.31 -4.80
C SER A 101 -0.87 -2.44 -5.04
N SER A 102 0.31 -2.38 -4.42
CA SER A 102 1.32 -3.44 -4.54
C SER A 102 0.87 -4.76 -3.91
N ALA A 103 0.16 -4.70 -2.77
CA ALA A 103 -0.37 -5.87 -2.10
C ALA A 103 -1.42 -6.58 -2.96
N ALA A 104 -2.28 -5.81 -3.66
CA ALA A 104 -3.24 -6.37 -4.61
C ALA A 104 -2.53 -7.10 -5.77
N VAL A 105 -1.50 -6.50 -6.35
CA VAL A 105 -0.72 -7.14 -7.43
C VAL A 105 -0.05 -8.43 -6.95
N VAL A 106 0.53 -8.42 -5.75
CA VAL A 106 1.13 -9.63 -5.16
C VAL A 106 0.06 -10.72 -4.94
N ALA A 107 -1.13 -10.36 -4.47
CA ALA A 107 -2.23 -11.30 -4.28
C ALA A 107 -2.65 -11.95 -5.62
N ASP A 108 -2.79 -11.16 -6.69
CA ASP A 108 -3.13 -11.66 -8.03
C ASP A 108 -2.06 -12.63 -8.57
N ILE A 109 -0.77 -12.29 -8.39
CA ILE A 109 0.34 -13.15 -8.79
C ILE A 109 0.30 -14.46 -8.03
N VAL A 110 0.08 -14.43 -6.72
CA VAL A 110 0.00 -15.63 -5.88
C VAL A 110 -1.18 -16.51 -6.30
N GLU A 111 -2.34 -15.90 -6.57
CA GLU A 111 -3.52 -16.64 -7.04
C GLU A 111 -3.27 -17.32 -8.40
N ASP A 112 -2.63 -16.61 -9.33
CA ASP A 112 -2.32 -17.17 -10.65
C ASP A 112 -1.29 -18.31 -10.57
N ILE A 113 -0.25 -18.16 -9.74
CA ILE A 113 0.72 -19.25 -9.47
C ILE A 113 -0.02 -20.48 -8.90
N ALA A 114 -0.88 -20.28 -7.90
CA ALA A 114 -1.64 -21.36 -7.29
C ALA A 114 -2.56 -22.05 -8.32
N ARG A 115 -3.24 -21.26 -9.16
CA ARG A 115 -4.12 -21.76 -10.22
C ARG A 115 -3.35 -22.59 -11.24
N ARG A 116 -2.18 -22.12 -11.70
CA ARG A 116 -1.31 -22.87 -12.62
C ARG A 116 -0.82 -24.18 -12.00
N ALA A 117 -0.43 -24.16 -10.73
CA ALA A 117 0.03 -25.36 -10.03
C ALA A 117 -1.09 -26.41 -9.92
N ILE A 118 -2.29 -26.01 -9.50
CA ILE A 118 -3.47 -26.89 -9.41
C ILE A 118 -3.81 -27.47 -10.79
N ASN A 119 -3.81 -26.64 -11.84
CA ASN A 119 -4.10 -27.09 -13.19
C ASN A 119 -3.02 -28.06 -13.73
N GLY A 120 -1.76 -27.87 -13.36
CA GLY A 120 -0.67 -28.79 -13.66
C GLY A 120 -0.92 -30.17 -13.04
N VAL A 121 -1.16 -30.22 -11.73
CA VAL A 121 -1.47 -31.46 -11.02
C VAL A 121 -2.72 -32.15 -11.58
N ASN A 122 -3.79 -31.39 -11.85
CA ASN A 122 -5.01 -31.94 -12.43
C ASN A 122 -4.77 -32.60 -13.80
N ARG A 123 -3.89 -32.01 -14.63
CA ARG A 123 -3.54 -32.57 -15.93
C ARG A 123 -2.76 -33.87 -15.79
N GLU A 124 -1.76 -33.91 -14.92
CA GLU A 124 -1.00 -35.15 -14.63
C GLU A 124 -1.92 -36.27 -14.12
N LEU A 125 -2.89 -35.93 -13.28
CA LEU A 125 -3.86 -36.87 -12.72
C LEU A 125 -4.83 -37.39 -13.80
N GLN A 126 -5.24 -36.53 -14.74
CA GLN A 126 -6.00 -36.93 -15.92
C GLN A 126 -5.20 -37.86 -16.82
N ASP A 127 -3.96 -37.51 -17.16
CA ASP A 127 -3.07 -38.32 -17.99
C ASP A 127 -2.84 -39.71 -17.39
N MET A 128 -2.62 -39.78 -16.06
CA MET A 128 -2.51 -41.06 -15.34
C MET A 128 -3.80 -41.87 -15.40
N THR A 129 -4.96 -41.22 -15.26
CA THR A 129 -6.27 -41.88 -15.31
C THR A 129 -6.55 -42.42 -16.72
N GLU A 130 -6.25 -41.65 -17.76
CA GLU A 130 -6.35 -42.08 -19.15
C GLU A 130 -5.41 -43.25 -19.46
N ALA A 131 -4.16 -43.19 -18.98
CA ALA A 131 -3.21 -44.30 -19.13
C ALA A 131 -3.69 -45.58 -18.42
N GLN A 132 -4.23 -45.48 -17.20
CA GLN A 132 -4.77 -46.62 -16.46
C GLN A 132 -5.99 -47.23 -17.14
N THR A 133 -6.91 -46.39 -17.66
CA THR A 133 -8.10 -46.85 -18.36
C THR A 133 -7.75 -47.50 -19.71
N ALA A 134 -6.80 -46.95 -20.46
CA ALA A 134 -6.27 -47.57 -21.68
C ALA A 134 -5.63 -48.94 -21.38
N ALA A 135 -4.78 -49.03 -20.35
CA ALA A 135 -4.17 -50.28 -19.93
C ALA A 135 -5.21 -51.33 -19.47
N ALA A 136 -6.28 -50.88 -18.80
CA ALA A 136 -7.39 -51.76 -18.43
C ALA A 136 -8.14 -52.29 -19.67
N ALA A 137 -8.42 -51.42 -20.64
CA ALA A 137 -9.04 -51.81 -21.90
C ALA A 137 -8.19 -52.84 -22.66
N ASP A 138 -6.86 -52.69 -22.67
CA ASP A 138 -5.94 -53.66 -23.27
C ASP A 138 -5.97 -55.03 -22.57
N ARG A 139 -6.00 -55.06 -21.24
CA ARG A 139 -6.15 -56.32 -20.50
C ARG A 139 -7.46 -57.02 -20.85
N VAL A 140 -8.55 -56.27 -20.93
CA VAL A 140 -9.85 -56.81 -21.36
C VAL A 140 -9.74 -57.36 -22.79
N ARG A 141 -9.18 -56.60 -23.74
CA ARG A 141 -8.95 -57.07 -25.12
C ARG A 141 -8.15 -58.37 -25.15
N HIS A 142 -7.09 -58.48 -24.35
CA HIS A 142 -6.27 -59.69 -24.26
C HIS A 142 -7.05 -60.87 -23.68
N MET A 143 -7.86 -60.66 -22.62
CA MET A 143 -8.73 -61.69 -22.07
C MET A 143 -9.75 -62.19 -23.10
N TRP A 144 -10.39 -61.30 -23.86
CA TRP A 144 -11.30 -61.70 -24.94
C TRP A 144 -10.57 -62.49 -26.02
N ALA A 145 -9.38 -62.07 -26.43
CA ALA A 145 -8.57 -62.81 -27.39
C ALA A 145 -8.19 -64.22 -26.88
N GLN A 146 -7.78 -64.35 -25.63
CA GLN A 146 -7.52 -65.65 -25.00
C GLN A 146 -8.79 -66.51 -24.96
N ARG A 147 -9.94 -65.92 -24.63
CA ARG A 147 -11.21 -66.64 -24.60
C ARG A 147 -11.56 -67.21 -25.97
N VAL A 148 -11.37 -66.44 -27.04
CA VAL A 148 -11.58 -66.92 -28.42
C VAL A 148 -10.67 -68.11 -28.74
N VAL A 149 -9.42 -68.11 -28.29
CA VAL A 149 -8.50 -69.26 -28.45
C VAL A 149 -8.98 -70.46 -27.66
N ILE A 150 -9.37 -70.29 -26.39
CA ILE A 150 -9.88 -71.37 -25.53
C ILE A 150 -11.15 -71.97 -26.12
N ASP A 151 -12.11 -71.15 -26.55
CA ASP A 151 -13.36 -71.63 -27.17
C ASP A 151 -13.08 -72.39 -28.48
N ARG A 152 -12.03 -72.02 -29.22
CA ARG A 152 -11.58 -72.78 -30.41
C ARG A 152 -11.00 -74.13 -30.03
N MET A 153 -10.09 -74.19 -29.05
CA MET A 153 -9.50 -75.44 -28.56
C MET A 153 -10.56 -76.39 -27.98
N ALA A 154 -11.52 -75.86 -27.22
CA ALA A 154 -12.62 -76.64 -26.66
C ALA A 154 -13.47 -77.29 -27.76
N ASN A 155 -13.78 -76.55 -28.84
CA ASN A 155 -14.49 -77.10 -30.01
C ASN A 155 -13.69 -78.23 -30.69
N ASP A 156 -12.38 -78.04 -30.87
CA ASP A 156 -11.50 -79.05 -31.47
C ASP A 156 -11.38 -80.33 -30.61
N MET A 157 -11.46 -80.23 -29.28
CA MET A 157 -11.43 -81.37 -28.37
C MET A 157 -12.76 -82.17 -28.35
N THR A 158 -13.90 -81.52 -28.58
CA THR A 158 -15.21 -82.19 -28.70
C THR A 158 -15.44 -82.83 -30.08
N ARG A 159 -14.42 -82.84 -30.94
CA ARG A 159 -14.52 -83.25 -32.34
C ARG A 159 -14.41 -84.75 -32.52
N ASP A 160 -15.29 -85.32 -33.34
CA ASP A 160 -15.21 -86.69 -33.83
C ASP A 160 -14.03 -86.81 -34.83
N PRO A 161 -12.98 -87.62 -34.55
CA PRO A 161 -11.76 -87.67 -35.35
C PRO A 161 -12.00 -88.13 -36.80
N ASN A 162 -13.15 -88.70 -37.12
CA ASN A 162 -13.51 -89.16 -38.47
C ASN A 162 -14.24 -88.13 -39.34
N LYS A 163 -14.34 -86.86 -38.91
CA LYS A 163 -15.02 -85.80 -39.68
C LYS A 163 -14.12 -84.59 -39.99
N PHE A 164 -14.28 -84.06 -41.19
CA PHE A 164 -13.62 -82.87 -41.72
C PHE A 164 -14.52 -81.64 -41.54
N GLN A 165 -14.01 -80.54 -41.02
CA GLN A 165 -14.82 -79.35 -40.72
C GLN A 165 -14.43 -78.16 -41.61
N CYS A 166 -15.42 -77.37 -42.04
CA CYS A 166 -15.16 -76.15 -42.81
C CYS A 166 -14.56 -75.05 -41.92
N PRO A 167 -13.40 -74.45 -42.28
CA PRO A 167 -12.78 -73.40 -41.48
C PRO A 167 -13.60 -72.09 -41.46
N GLU A 168 -14.45 -71.87 -42.46
CA GLU A 168 -15.20 -70.62 -42.63
C GLU A 168 -16.59 -70.66 -41.95
N CYS A 169 -17.29 -71.81 -41.96
CA CYS A 169 -18.64 -71.93 -41.35
C CYS A 169 -18.79 -73.04 -40.31
N ARG A 170 -17.70 -73.75 -39.98
CA ARG A 170 -17.64 -74.80 -38.95
C ARG A 170 -18.63 -75.99 -39.13
N LYS A 171 -19.18 -76.20 -40.34
CA LYS A 171 -19.97 -77.41 -40.63
C LYS A 171 -19.08 -78.65 -40.76
N GLU A 172 -19.53 -79.79 -40.26
CA GLU A 172 -18.83 -81.08 -40.32
C GLU A 172 -19.22 -81.89 -41.57
N TYR A 173 -18.24 -82.60 -42.14
CA TYR A 173 -18.38 -83.42 -43.34
C TYR A 173 -17.68 -84.76 -43.12
N LYS A 174 -18.32 -85.86 -43.57
CA LYS A 174 -17.79 -87.23 -43.40
C LYS A 174 -16.55 -87.55 -44.25
N GLY A 175 -16.07 -86.62 -45.08
CA GLY A 175 -14.92 -86.86 -45.97
C GLY A 175 -14.36 -85.58 -46.59
N HIS A 176 -13.06 -85.58 -46.88
CA HIS A 176 -12.30 -84.43 -47.39
C HIS A 176 -12.89 -83.87 -48.69
N ILE A 177 -13.37 -84.74 -49.60
CA ILE A 177 -13.95 -84.33 -50.89
C ILE A 177 -15.22 -83.49 -50.71
N CYS A 178 -16.07 -83.85 -49.74
CA CYS A 178 -17.30 -83.12 -49.44
C CYS A 178 -16.99 -81.75 -48.83
N LEU A 179 -15.95 -81.68 -48.00
CA LEU A 179 -15.45 -80.43 -47.44
C LEU A 179 -14.94 -79.49 -48.55
N VAL A 180 -14.08 -79.98 -49.46
CA VAL A 180 -13.52 -79.17 -50.55
C VAL A 180 -14.61 -78.63 -51.47
N LYS A 181 -15.60 -79.46 -51.83
CA LYS A 181 -16.76 -79.01 -52.62
C LYS A 181 -17.60 -77.96 -51.90
N HIS A 182 -17.80 -78.11 -50.60
CA HIS A 182 -18.52 -77.13 -49.79
C HIS A 182 -17.80 -75.77 -49.80
N ILE A 183 -16.48 -75.76 -49.56
CA ILE A 183 -15.68 -74.53 -49.55
C ILE A 183 -15.75 -73.84 -50.91
N ALA A 184 -15.53 -74.58 -52.00
CA ALA A 184 -15.57 -74.04 -53.36
C ALA A 184 -16.93 -73.44 -53.75
N ARG A 185 -18.03 -73.92 -53.18
CA ARG A 185 -19.40 -73.45 -53.50
C ARG A 185 -19.93 -72.37 -52.57
N THR A 186 -19.56 -72.42 -51.30
CA THR A 186 -20.20 -71.60 -50.25
C THR A 186 -19.25 -70.55 -49.67
N HIS A 187 -17.94 -70.75 -49.82
CA HIS A 187 -16.88 -69.83 -49.39
C HIS A 187 -15.85 -69.64 -50.52
N PRO A 188 -16.25 -69.09 -51.68
CA PRO A 188 -15.31 -68.78 -52.74
C PRO A 188 -14.37 -67.66 -52.24
N ARG A 189 -13.19 -68.05 -51.75
CA ARG A 189 -12.11 -67.10 -51.49
C ARG A 189 -11.58 -66.61 -52.83
N VAL A 190 -11.74 -65.32 -53.08
CA VAL A 190 -10.97 -64.60 -54.11
C VAL A 190 -9.53 -64.54 -53.59
N THR A 191 -8.60 -65.21 -54.28
CA THR A 191 -7.16 -65.10 -54.01
C THR A 191 -6.62 -63.79 -54.57
N PRO A 192 -5.93 -62.93 -53.80
CA PRO A 192 -5.02 -61.95 -54.37
C PRO A 192 -3.71 -62.66 -54.73
N MET A 193 -3.26 -62.52 -55.97
CA MET A 193 -1.95 -62.99 -56.43
C MET A 193 -0.81 -62.20 -55.76
N ASP A 194 0.27 -62.92 -55.46
CA ASP A 194 1.53 -62.44 -54.90
C ASP A 194 2.35 -61.60 -55.89
N THR A 195 2.93 -60.50 -55.42
CA THR A 195 4.23 -59.98 -55.91
C THR A 195 5.11 -59.62 -54.73
N THR A 196 6.11 -60.47 -54.50
CA THR A 196 7.54 -60.22 -54.19
C THR A 196 7.95 -58.87 -53.59
N GLY A 197 8.72 -58.91 -52.49
CA GLY A 197 9.77 -57.91 -52.21
C GLY A 197 9.88 -57.45 -50.75
N ALA A 198 10.98 -57.83 -50.10
CA ALA A 198 11.26 -57.58 -48.69
C ALA A 198 11.65 -56.13 -48.34
N ALA A 199 11.37 -55.79 -47.08
CA ALA A 199 12.10 -54.87 -46.19
C ALA A 199 12.50 -53.47 -46.70
N THR A 200 12.01 -52.42 -46.05
CA THR A 200 12.76 -51.72 -44.99
C THR A 200 11.92 -50.57 -44.37
N ALA A 201 12.08 -50.42 -43.06
CA ALA A 201 12.10 -49.19 -42.28
C ALA A 201 11.10 -48.04 -42.54
N SER A 202 10.28 -47.79 -41.52
CA SER A 202 10.00 -46.49 -40.89
C SER A 202 9.94 -45.21 -41.74
N ALA A 203 8.74 -44.63 -41.80
CA ALA A 203 8.53 -43.20 -41.59
C ALA A 203 7.15 -43.02 -40.90
N PRO A 204 7.01 -42.10 -39.94
CA PRO A 204 6.53 -40.79 -40.38
C PRO A 204 7.23 -39.59 -39.70
N VAL A 205 7.46 -38.59 -40.55
CA VAL A 205 7.13 -37.17 -40.41
C VAL A 205 6.92 -36.57 -39.00
N ALA A 206 7.48 -35.36 -38.87
CA ALA A 206 7.17 -34.28 -37.92
C ALA A 206 7.95 -34.28 -36.60
N ALA A 207 9.23 -33.94 -36.70
CA ALA A 207 9.91 -33.20 -35.65
C ALA A 207 9.42 -31.74 -35.66
N VAL A 208 8.54 -31.42 -34.72
CA VAL A 208 8.36 -30.06 -34.21
C VAL A 208 8.95 -30.07 -32.81
N SER A 209 10.08 -29.38 -32.62
CA SER A 209 10.31 -28.43 -31.52
C SER A 209 11.79 -28.09 -31.40
N ALA A 210 12.03 -26.79 -31.31
CA ALA A 210 13.26 -26.18 -30.83
C ALA A 210 13.69 -26.77 -29.46
N PRO A 211 14.98 -26.69 -29.16
CA PRO A 211 15.44 -25.65 -28.24
C PRO A 211 16.71 -24.99 -28.79
N VAL A 212 17.09 -23.77 -28.43
CA VAL A 212 17.76 -23.45 -27.17
C VAL A 212 17.74 -21.93 -27.04
N ALA A 213 17.38 -21.50 -25.83
CA ALA A 213 17.58 -20.14 -25.36
C ALA A 213 19.06 -19.77 -25.41
N ALA A 214 19.36 -18.65 -26.08
CA ALA A 214 20.52 -17.83 -25.77
C ALA A 214 20.12 -16.38 -26.08
N ASN A 215 19.20 -15.85 -25.29
CA ASN A 215 19.19 -14.41 -25.08
C ASN A 215 20.28 -14.14 -24.05
N ASP A 216 21.36 -13.55 -24.53
CA ASP A 216 22.33 -12.85 -23.73
C ASP A 216 21.61 -11.83 -22.84
N ILE A 217 21.53 -12.13 -21.55
CA ILE A 217 21.35 -11.08 -20.55
C ILE A 217 22.72 -10.44 -20.40
N VAL A 218 22.94 -9.36 -21.14
CA VAL A 218 23.94 -8.37 -20.78
C VAL A 218 23.49 -7.78 -19.45
N ILE A 219 24.15 -8.17 -18.37
CA ILE A 219 24.17 -7.38 -17.14
C ILE A 219 25.19 -6.27 -17.41
N GLU A 220 24.72 -5.08 -17.79
CA GLU A 220 25.55 -3.89 -17.59
C GLU A 220 25.66 -3.68 -16.07
N GLU A 221 26.88 -3.79 -15.56
CA GLU A 221 27.26 -3.23 -14.27
C GLU A 221 26.99 -1.73 -14.32
N ILE A 222 25.87 -1.28 -13.75
CA ILE A 222 25.73 0.11 -13.37
C ILE A 222 26.44 0.25 -12.03
N SER A 223 27.61 0.89 -12.12
CA SER A 223 28.46 1.27 -11.02
C SER A 223 27.67 2.03 -9.95
N LEU A 224 27.70 1.52 -8.72
CA LEU A 224 27.46 2.32 -7.52
C LEU A 224 28.61 3.32 -7.42
N SER A 225 28.35 4.57 -7.83
CA SER A 225 29.14 5.71 -7.38
C SER A 225 28.66 6.06 -5.97
N ASP A 226 29.49 5.70 -4.99
CA ASP A 226 29.50 6.31 -3.67
C ASP A 226 29.86 7.80 -3.86
N ASP A 227 28.89 8.68 -3.63
CA ASP A 227 29.16 10.11 -3.41
C ASP A 227 28.81 10.44 -1.96
N GLU A 228 29.88 10.85 -1.25
CA GLU A 228 29.91 11.53 0.05
C GLU A 228 29.13 12.87 0.06
#